data_AF-A0A813IVD5-F1
#
_entry.id   AF-A0A813IVD5-F1
#
_cell.length_a   1.000
_cell.length_b   1.000
_cell.length_c   1.000
_cell.angle_alpha   90.00
_cell.angle_beta   90.00
_cell.angle_gamma   90.00
#
_symmetry.space_group_name_H-M   'P 1'
#
loop_
_entity.id
_entity.type
_entity.pdbx_description
1 polymer ?
#
loop_
_entity_poly.entity_id
_entity_poly.type
_entity_poly.pdbx_seq_one_letter_code
_entity_poly.pdbx_strand_id
1 'polypeptide(L)'
;MGFLRILEGAAADDMDFDFEAEIDAKDYVRAASLKADGATSAESAAFRGTRTVCRHWLRNLCMKGDKCDYLHQYDPNRMPECMFWLKFGKCTDPECVFRHVAASERPECQRYRLGFCKFGPLCRSRHDR
;
A
#
# COMPACT_ATOMS: atom_id res chain seq x y z
N MET A 1 -22.31 -56.27 3.70
CA MET A 1 -23.22 -55.29 4.36
C MET A 1 -22.47 -54.67 5.52
N GLY A 2 -22.50 -53.35 5.66
CA GLY A 2 -21.95 -52.65 6.83
C GLY A 2 -21.05 -51.46 6.47
N PHE A 3 -21.69 -50.37 6.05
CA PHE A 3 -21.13 -49.02 6.00
C PHE A 3 -20.76 -48.53 7.42
N LEU A 4 -19.64 -47.82 7.58
CA LEU A 4 -19.67 -46.45 8.13
C LEU A 4 -18.37 -45.69 7.79
N ARG A 5 -18.55 -44.54 7.13
CA ARG A 5 -17.59 -43.43 7.02
C ARG A 5 -17.59 -42.64 8.34
N ILE A 6 -16.65 -41.68 8.42
CA ILE A 6 -16.61 -40.36 9.12
C ILE A 6 -15.26 -40.32 9.86
N LEU A 7 -14.19 -39.75 9.30
CA LEU A 7 -13.84 -38.32 9.17
C LEU A 7 -13.90 -37.56 10.50
N GLU A 8 -12.76 -37.42 11.18
CA GLU A 8 -12.58 -36.38 12.20
C GLU A 8 -11.43 -35.47 11.74
N GLY A 9 -11.86 -34.38 11.10
CA GLY A 9 -11.04 -33.21 10.83
C GLY A 9 -10.98 -32.31 12.06
N ALA A 10 -9.87 -31.56 12.12
CA ALA A 10 -9.52 -30.56 13.11
C ALA A 10 -10.71 -29.79 13.70
N ALA A 11 -10.87 -29.89 15.02
CA ALA A 11 -11.56 -28.87 15.80
C ALA A 11 -10.69 -27.61 15.77
N ALA A 12 -11.10 -26.61 14.99
CA ALA A 12 -10.76 -25.24 15.30
C ALA A 12 -11.65 -24.83 16.46
N ASP A 13 -11.05 -24.31 17.53
CA ASP A 13 -11.79 -23.85 18.70
C ASP A 13 -12.71 -22.68 18.30
N ASP A 14 -14.01 -22.95 18.17
CA ASP A 14 -15.08 -21.97 17.97
C ASP A 14 -15.24 -21.14 19.26
N MET A 15 -14.49 -20.05 19.37
CA MET A 15 -14.88 -18.94 20.23
C MET A 15 -15.80 -18.01 19.45
N ASP A 16 -17.07 -18.41 19.30
CA ASP A 16 -18.12 -17.60 18.70
C ASP A 16 -18.42 -16.42 19.63
N PHE A 17 -18.00 -15.22 19.22
CA PHE A 17 -18.30 -13.99 19.94
C PHE A 17 -19.65 -13.46 19.45
N ASP A 18 -20.50 -12.98 20.34
CA ASP A 18 -21.87 -12.53 20.04
C ASP A 18 -21.97 -11.40 18.97
N PHE A 19 -20.86 -10.76 18.61
CA PHE A 19 -20.80 -9.78 17.51
C PHE A 19 -20.60 -10.41 16.12
N GLU A 20 -20.13 -11.66 16.00
CA GLU A 20 -19.71 -12.25 14.72
C GLU A 20 -20.88 -12.38 13.75
N ALA A 21 -22.02 -12.87 14.24
CA ALA A 21 -23.27 -12.94 13.47
C ALA A 21 -23.75 -11.56 12.96
N GLU A 22 -23.46 -10.48 13.70
CA GLU A 22 -23.80 -9.11 13.27
C GLU A 22 -22.83 -8.57 12.21
N ILE A 23 -21.54 -8.89 12.31
CA ILE A 23 -20.54 -8.56 11.28
C ILE A 23 -20.87 -9.31 9.99
N ASP A 24 -21.15 -10.61 10.07
CA ASP A 24 -21.49 -11.44 8.91
C ASP A 24 -22.76 -10.95 8.21
N ALA A 25 -23.78 -10.55 8.98
CA ALA A 25 -24.99 -9.96 8.42
C ALA A 25 -24.69 -8.63 7.70
N LYS A 26 -23.83 -7.77 8.26
CA LYS A 26 -23.43 -6.50 7.64
C LYS A 26 -22.57 -6.71 6.40
N ASP A 27 -21.65 -7.67 6.43
CA ASP A 27 -20.79 -8.01 5.30
C ASP A 27 -21.58 -8.67 4.17
N TYR A 28 -22.58 -9.51 4.48
CA TYR A 28 -23.52 -10.04 3.50
C TYR A 28 -24.28 -8.92 2.79
N VAL A 29 -24.81 -7.93 3.54
CA VAL A 29 -25.52 -6.78 2.97
C VAL A 29 -24.58 -5.91 2.14
N ARG A 30 -23.35 -5.64 2.61
CA ARG A 30 -22.34 -4.87 1.87
C ARG A 30 -21.96 -5.58 0.56
N ALA A 31 -21.74 -6.89 0.60
CA ALA A 31 -21.43 -7.69 -0.57
C ALA A 31 -22.60 -7.73 -1.57
N ALA A 32 -23.84 -7.75 -1.09
CA ALA A 32 -25.04 -7.64 -1.93
C ALA A 32 -25.13 -6.27 -2.63
N SER A 33 -24.85 -5.17 -1.91
CA SER A 33 -24.84 -3.81 -2.46
C SER A 33 -23.72 -3.58 -3.49
N LEU A 34 -22.52 -4.12 -3.26
CA LEU A 34 -21.40 -4.01 -4.21
C LEU A 34 -21.69 -4.68 -5.56
N LYS A 35 -22.62 -5.65 -5.63
CA LYS A 35 -23.08 -6.27 -6.88
C LYS A 35 -24.06 -5.38 -7.66
N ALA A 36 -24.67 -4.37 -7.03
CA ALA A 36 -25.60 -3.44 -7.67
C ALA A 36 -24.90 -2.25 -8.36
N ASP A 37 -23.76 -1.79 -7.82
CA ASP A 37 -23.04 -0.60 -8.31
C ASP A 37 -21.97 -0.89 -9.39
N GLY A 38 -21.88 -2.11 -9.92
CA GLY A 38 -21.03 -2.42 -11.08
C GLY A 38 -19.54 -2.13 -10.89
N ALA A 39 -18.98 -2.33 -9.70
CA ALA A 39 -17.54 -2.21 -9.48
C ALA A 39 -16.79 -3.41 -10.10
N THR A 40 -16.25 -3.25 -11.31
CA THR A 40 -15.39 -4.24 -11.97
C THR A 40 -14.04 -4.34 -11.22
N SER A 41 -13.99 -5.26 -10.25
CA SER A 41 -12.81 -5.59 -9.42
C SER A 41 -11.57 -5.98 -10.24
N ALA A 42 -11.77 -6.52 -11.45
CA ALA A 42 -10.69 -7.08 -12.28
C ALA A 42 -9.86 -6.03 -13.04
N GLU A 43 -10.47 -4.97 -13.57
CA GLU A 43 -9.76 -4.00 -14.42
C GLU A 43 -8.92 -3.01 -13.60
N SER A 44 -9.30 -2.84 -12.34
CA SER A 44 -8.65 -1.92 -11.42
C SER A 44 -7.58 -2.61 -10.55
N ALA A 45 -7.44 -3.94 -10.61
CA ALA A 45 -6.38 -4.67 -9.90
C ALA A 45 -4.98 -4.44 -10.50
N ALA A 46 -4.85 -4.43 -11.83
CA ALA A 46 -3.56 -4.25 -12.51
C ALA A 46 -2.97 -2.84 -12.30
N PHE A 47 -3.81 -1.79 -12.32
CA PHE A 47 -3.36 -0.42 -12.07
C PHE A 47 -3.27 -0.09 -10.56
N ARG A 48 -3.84 -0.89 -9.66
CA ARG A 48 -3.61 -0.77 -8.21
C ARG A 48 -2.27 -1.37 -7.76
N GLY A 49 -1.70 -2.27 -8.56
CA GLY A 49 -0.43 -2.95 -8.27
C GLY A 49 0.79 -2.02 -8.18
N THR A 50 0.82 -0.94 -8.97
CA THR A 50 1.95 0.02 -9.05
C THR A 50 1.75 1.26 -8.17
N ARG A 51 0.61 1.39 -7.49
CA ARG A 51 0.30 2.57 -6.68
C ARG A 51 1.05 2.50 -5.36
N THR A 52 1.73 3.58 -5.02
CA THR A 52 2.34 3.74 -3.70
C THR A 52 1.29 4.06 -2.64
N VAL A 53 1.61 3.75 -1.39
CA VAL A 53 0.75 4.06 -0.24
C VAL A 53 0.56 5.57 -0.12
N CYS A 54 -0.68 5.98 0.09
CA CYS A 54 -1.06 7.37 0.24
C CYS A 54 -0.47 7.98 1.51
N ARG A 55 0.41 9.00 1.35
CA ARG A 55 1.01 9.72 2.48
C ARG A 55 -0.01 10.41 3.40
N HIS A 56 -1.17 10.79 2.88
CA HIS A 56 -2.21 11.50 3.66
C HIS A 56 -3.09 10.52 4.41
N TRP A 57 -3.34 9.35 3.83
CA TRP A 57 -4.10 8.27 4.47
C TRP A 57 -3.37 7.74 5.71
N LEU A 58 -2.05 7.58 5.65
CA LEU A 58 -1.23 7.22 6.82
C LEU A 58 -1.38 8.17 8.02
N ARG A 59 -1.87 9.41 7.78
CA ARG A 59 -2.15 10.42 8.82
C ARG A 59 -3.64 10.62 9.07
N ASN A 60 -4.51 9.83 8.44
CA ASN A 60 -5.96 10.00 8.44
C ASN A 60 -6.45 11.36 7.91
N LEU A 61 -5.69 12.00 7.02
CA LEU A 61 -5.98 13.32 6.45
C LEU A 61 -6.41 13.27 4.97
N CYS A 62 -6.65 12.08 4.42
CA CYS A 62 -7.01 11.95 3.00
C CYS A 62 -8.50 12.21 2.78
N MET A 63 -8.84 13.31 2.12
CA MET A 63 -10.24 13.67 1.81
C MET A 63 -10.83 12.92 0.60
N LYS A 64 -10.00 12.23 -0.20
CA LYS A 64 -10.45 11.56 -1.43
C LYS A 64 -11.14 10.20 -1.20
N GLY A 65 -11.04 9.63 0.01
CA GLY A 65 -11.61 8.32 0.33
C GLY A 65 -11.18 7.25 -0.69
N ASP A 66 -12.12 6.41 -1.13
CA ASP A 66 -11.85 5.29 -2.05
C ASP A 66 -11.51 5.72 -3.48
N LYS A 67 -11.73 7.00 -3.82
CA LYS A 67 -11.37 7.59 -5.13
C LYS A 67 -9.94 8.15 -5.14
N CYS A 68 -9.12 7.81 -4.15
CA CYS A 68 -7.74 8.26 -4.09
C CYS A 68 -6.89 7.55 -5.16
N ASP A 69 -6.02 8.33 -5.82
CA ASP A 69 -5.06 7.82 -6.81
C ASP A 69 -3.97 6.93 -6.17
N TYR A 70 -3.84 7.00 -4.83
CA TYR A 70 -2.85 6.29 -4.03
C TYR A 70 -3.51 5.19 -3.20
N LEU A 71 -2.72 4.20 -2.79
CA LEU A 71 -3.23 3.04 -2.05
C LEU A 71 -3.60 3.43 -0.61
N HIS A 72 -4.82 3.05 -0.18
CA HIS A 72 -5.31 3.16 1.20
C HIS A 72 -5.21 1.79 1.91
N GLN A 73 -4.03 1.20 1.83
CA GLN A 73 -3.68 -0.06 2.49
C GLN A 73 -2.23 0.05 2.93
N TYR A 74 -1.93 -0.51 4.10
CA TYR A 74 -0.54 -0.58 4.56
C TYR A 74 0.16 -1.71 3.81
N ASP A 75 1.17 -1.34 3.01
CA ASP A 75 2.03 -2.29 2.32
C ASP A 75 3.48 -1.79 2.38
N PRO A 76 4.38 -2.49 3.09
CA PRO A 76 5.77 -2.05 3.28
C PRO A 76 6.56 -1.96 1.97
N ASN A 77 6.23 -2.78 0.96
CA ASN A 77 6.97 -2.78 -0.30
C ASN A 77 6.56 -1.61 -1.21
N ARG A 78 5.36 -1.07 -1.01
CA ARG A 78 4.80 0.06 -1.79
C ARG A 78 4.83 1.37 -1.01
N MET A 79 5.60 1.43 0.07
CA MET A 79 5.75 2.65 0.85
C MET A 79 6.46 3.76 0.07
N PRO A 80 6.03 5.03 0.22
CA PRO A 80 6.73 6.15 -0.38
C PRO A 80 8.13 6.34 0.21
N GLU A 81 8.99 7.04 -0.54
CA GLU A 81 10.37 7.35 -0.13
C GLU A 81 10.41 8.32 1.05
N CYS A 82 11.38 8.11 1.95
CA CYS A 82 11.61 8.99 3.09
C CYS A 82 12.14 10.36 2.63
N MET A 83 11.45 11.43 3.02
CA MET A 83 11.84 12.80 2.65
C MET A 83 13.13 13.27 3.32
N PHE A 84 13.36 12.86 4.58
CA PHE A 84 14.57 13.23 5.31
C PHE A 84 15.80 12.55 4.71
N TRP A 85 15.66 11.25 4.40
CA TRP A 85 16.68 10.50 3.70
C TRP A 85 17.01 11.10 2.33
N LEU A 86 15.98 11.46 1.55
CA LEU A 86 16.16 12.03 0.22
C LEU A 86 16.85 13.41 0.23
N LYS A 87 16.56 14.25 1.24
CA LYS A 87 17.09 15.61 1.32
C LYS A 87 18.43 15.71 2.04
N PHE A 88 18.60 14.99 3.15
CA PHE A 88 19.75 15.12 4.05
C PHE A 88 20.67 13.90 4.03
N GLY A 89 20.28 12.81 3.36
CA GLY A 89 21.03 11.55 3.37
C GLY A 89 21.03 10.84 4.72
N LYS A 90 20.23 11.32 5.69
CA LYS A 90 20.10 10.78 7.03
C LYS A 90 18.64 10.79 7.46
N CYS A 91 18.23 9.73 8.14
CA CYS A 91 16.96 9.64 8.85
C CYS A 91 17.26 9.52 10.35
N THR A 92 16.48 10.19 11.19
CA THR A 92 16.62 10.14 12.64
C THR A 92 16.03 8.85 13.22
N ASP A 93 15.01 8.30 12.54
CA ASP A 93 14.28 7.12 13.00
C ASP A 93 14.96 5.83 12.51
N PRO A 94 15.32 4.90 13.42
CA PRO A 94 15.96 3.64 13.05
C PRO A 94 14.98 2.66 12.38
N GLU A 95 13.69 2.75 12.71
CA GLU A 95 12.61 1.97 12.10
C GLU A 95 11.70 2.88 11.27
N CYS A 96 12.26 3.46 10.21
CA CYS A 96 11.49 4.33 9.33
C CYS A 96 10.53 3.51 8.46
N VAL A 97 9.23 3.79 8.57
CA VAL A 97 8.18 3.17 7.73
C VAL A 97 8.35 3.55 6.25
N PHE A 98 9.01 4.67 5.97
CA PHE A 98 9.27 5.13 4.61
C PHE A 98 10.53 4.48 4.03
N ARG A 99 10.52 4.26 2.72
CA ARG A 99 11.62 3.58 2.04
C ARG A 99 12.88 4.45 1.99
N HIS A 100 14.00 3.91 2.46
CA HIS A 100 15.34 4.49 2.31
C HIS A 100 15.99 3.95 1.03
N VAL A 101 16.28 4.84 0.08
CA VAL A 101 16.99 4.50 -1.18
C VAL A 101 18.34 5.18 -1.14
N ALA A 102 19.42 4.43 -1.36
CA ALA A 102 20.76 4.99 -1.35
C ALA A 102 20.92 6.05 -2.45
N ALA A 103 21.70 7.10 -2.18
CA ALA A 103 21.93 8.15 -3.17
C ALA A 103 22.55 7.63 -4.48
N SER A 104 23.29 6.51 -4.40
CA SER A 104 23.94 5.80 -5.52
C SER A 104 22.95 5.10 -6.44
N GLU A 105 21.85 4.57 -5.90
CA GLU A 105 20.80 3.84 -6.63
C GLU A 105 19.80 4.77 -7.31
N ARG A 106 19.87 6.08 -7.02
CA ARG A 106 19.04 7.08 -7.69
C ARG A 106 19.49 7.26 -9.14
N PRO A 107 18.54 7.45 -10.07
CA PRO A 107 18.88 7.72 -11.47
C PRO A 107 19.66 9.03 -11.60
N GLU A 108 20.63 9.02 -12.52
CA GLU A 108 21.38 10.20 -12.94
C GLU A 108 20.44 11.28 -13.48
N CYS A 109 20.70 12.53 -13.12
CA CYS A 109 19.97 13.67 -13.63
C CYS A 109 20.36 13.96 -15.07
N GLN A 110 19.50 13.58 -16.01
CA GLN A 110 19.70 13.87 -17.44
C GLN A 110 19.94 15.37 -17.71
N ARG A 111 19.25 16.26 -16.99
CA ARG A 111 19.43 17.72 -17.15
C ARG A 111 20.80 18.20 -16.71
N TYR A 112 21.38 17.56 -15.70
CA TYR A 112 22.72 17.89 -15.21
C TYR A 112 23.80 17.33 -16.10
N ARG A 113 23.60 16.10 -16.59
CA ARG A 113 24.43 15.51 -17.64
C ARG A 113 24.52 16.42 -18.88
N LEU A 114 23.42 17.07 -19.22
CA LEU A 114 23.35 18.05 -20.32
C LEU A 114 23.76 19.49 -19.92
N GLY A 115 24.14 19.72 -18.66
CA GLY A 115 24.70 21.00 -18.18
C GLY A 115 23.69 22.07 -17.76
N PHE A 116 22.38 21.80 -17.77
CA PHE A 116 21.34 22.81 -17.54
C PHE A 116 20.43 22.53 -16.32
N CYS A 117 20.87 21.69 -15.36
CA CYS A 117 20.06 21.43 -14.19
C CYS A 117 19.89 22.68 -13.31
N LYS A 118 18.72 23.33 -13.43
CA LYS A 118 18.30 24.50 -12.64
C LYS A 118 18.31 24.31 -11.12
N PHE A 119 18.38 23.07 -10.63
CA PHE A 119 18.42 22.76 -9.20
C PHE A 119 19.85 22.60 -8.67
N GLY A 120 20.86 22.54 -9.56
CA GLY A 120 22.26 22.40 -9.18
C GLY A 120 22.48 21.28 -8.15
N PRO A 121 23.22 21.50 -7.06
CA PRO A 121 23.53 20.46 -6.07
C PRO A 121 22.32 20.00 -5.23
N LEU A 122 21.19 20.71 -5.29
CA LEU A 122 19.96 20.37 -4.57
C LEU A 122 19.01 19.49 -5.40
N CYS A 123 19.47 18.96 -6.53
CA CYS A 123 18.63 18.13 -7.38
C CYS A 123 18.31 16.78 -6.69
N ARG A 124 17.07 16.32 -6.88
CA ARG A 124 16.61 15.00 -6.41
C ARG A 124 17.38 13.85 -7.06
N SER A 125 17.87 14.05 -8.28
CA SER A 125 18.57 13.02 -9.06
C SER A 125 20.08 13.09 -8.85
N ARG A 126 20.78 11.97 -9.08
CA ARG A 126 22.23 11.89 -8.90
C ARG A 126 22.93 12.80 -9.91
N HIS A 127 23.92 13.56 -9.44
CA HIS A 127 24.74 14.45 -10.25
C HIS A 127 26.17 13.92 -10.21
N ASP A 128 26.65 13.40 -11.33
CA ASP A 128 27.98 12.79 -11.44
C ASP A 128 28.74 13.67 -12.42
N ARG A 129 29.56 14.58 -11.90
CA ARG A 129 30.46 15.42 -12.70
C ARG A 129 31.69 15.78 -11.91
#